data_AF-A0A933E5G8-F1
#
_entry.id   AF-A0A933E5G8-F1
#
_cell.length_a   1.000
_cell.length_b   1.000
_cell.length_c   1.000
_cell.angle_alpha   90.00
_cell.angle_beta   90.00
_cell.angle_gamma   90.00
#
_symmetry.space_group_name_H-M   'P 1'
#
loop_
_entity.id
_entity.type
_entity.pdbx_description
1 polymer ?
#
loop_
_entity_poly.entity_id
_entity_poly.type
_entity_poly.pdbx_seq_one_letter_code
_entity_poly.pdbx_strand_id
1 'polypeptide(L)'
;MIRSNNGFTLLEVLVAIAIMGFTMVLVQSTTSQMLDAKDRIEERDLLYQSGRVAMRKLTDDLTQAFLIGKGSTNSNVAFGNPLELPTSPTTITRTVPKPIAFFIGKDGGERDSLKFTSFSHLRFIKDTKESDQAKIEYAMEPSKEDPRIFHLVRKEIPWLDDRTEINTGGLV
;
A
#
# COMPACT_ATOMS: atom_id res chain seq x y z
N MET A 1 39.34 73.55 -3.43
CA MET A 1 38.28 72.53 -3.52
C MET A 1 38.22 72.05 -4.97
N ILE A 2 38.88 70.94 -5.32
CA ILE A 2 38.86 70.43 -6.70
C ILE A 2 38.68 68.91 -6.62
N ARG A 3 37.47 68.45 -6.96
CA ARG A 3 37.17 67.04 -7.21
C ARG A 3 37.77 66.69 -8.57
N SER A 4 38.63 65.67 -8.62
CA SER A 4 39.05 65.06 -9.89
C SER A 4 37.90 64.20 -10.41
N ASN A 5 37.19 64.67 -11.44
CA ASN A 5 36.30 63.83 -12.23
C ASN A 5 37.14 63.03 -13.23
N ASN A 6 37.57 61.84 -12.83
CA ASN A 6 38.17 60.88 -13.74
C ASN A 6 37.02 60.13 -14.45
N GLY A 7 36.95 60.24 -15.78
CA GLY A 7 36.02 59.45 -16.58
C GLY A 7 36.46 57.98 -16.67
N PHE A 8 35.50 57.08 -16.89
CA PHE A 8 35.78 55.66 -17.12
C PHE A 8 36.56 55.45 -18.42
N THR A 9 37.60 54.62 -18.37
CA THR A 9 38.30 54.21 -19.60
C THR A 9 37.47 53.16 -20.33
N LEU A 10 37.54 53.14 -21.66
CA LEU A 10 36.81 52.17 -22.49
C LEU A 10 37.22 50.72 -22.17
N LEU A 11 38.47 50.53 -21.76
CA LEU A 11 39.01 49.25 -21.33
C LEU A 11 38.37 48.75 -20.01
N GLU A 12 38.15 49.64 -19.04
CA GLU A 12 37.57 49.29 -17.74
C GLU A 12 36.13 48.80 -17.87
N VAL A 13 35.33 49.46 -18.70
CA VAL A 13 33.94 49.06 -18.99
C VAL A 13 33.91 47.70 -19.70
N LEU A 14 34.83 47.45 -20.63
CA LEU A 14 34.93 46.18 -21.35
C LEU A 14 35.26 45.02 -20.39
N VAL A 15 36.21 45.23 -19.48
CA VAL A 15 36.59 44.21 -18.47
C VAL A 15 35.44 43.95 -17.49
N ALA A 16 34.73 44.99 -17.03
CA ALA A 16 33.60 44.83 -16.12
C ALA A 16 32.48 43.98 -16.72
N ILE A 17 32.11 44.25 -17.99
CA ILE A 17 31.07 43.48 -18.69
C ILE A 17 31.53 42.05 -18.97
N ALA A 18 32.82 41.84 -19.28
CA ALA A 18 33.38 40.49 -19.47
C ALA A 18 33.29 39.65 -18.18
N ILE A 19 33.67 40.22 -17.03
CA ILE A 19 33.59 39.53 -15.74
C ILE A 19 32.12 39.28 -15.36
N MET A 20 31.23 40.26 -15.55
CA MET A 20 29.80 40.11 -15.24
C MET A 20 29.14 39.02 -16.10
N GLY A 21 29.46 38.94 -17.38
CA GLY A 21 28.98 37.86 -18.24
C GLY A 21 29.44 36.49 -17.75
N PHE A 22 30.71 36.39 -17.36
CA PHE A 22 31.25 35.14 -16.84
C PHE A 22 30.61 34.73 -15.51
N THR A 23 30.42 35.67 -14.57
CA THR A 23 29.77 35.37 -13.29
C THR A 23 28.30 35.00 -13.46
N MET A 24 27.57 35.64 -14.38
CA MET A 24 26.18 35.31 -14.67
C MET A 24 26.03 33.86 -15.17
N VAL A 25 26.94 33.42 -16.06
CA VAL A 25 26.96 32.02 -16.55
C VAL A 25 27.21 31.03 -15.41
N LEU A 26 28.15 31.34 -14.51
CA LEU A 26 28.43 30.49 -13.35
C LEU A 26 27.24 30.40 -12.38
N VAL A 27 26.57 31.53 -12.12
CA VAL A 27 25.40 31.58 -11.23
C VAL A 27 24.23 30.79 -11.81
N GLN A 28 23.94 30.95 -13.11
CA GLN A 28 22.89 30.19 -13.80
C GLN A 28 23.18 28.68 -13.77
N SER A 29 24.42 28.29 -14.08
CA SER A 29 24.85 26.88 -14.02
C SER A 29 24.67 26.28 -12.62
N THR A 30 25.06 27.01 -11.57
CA THR A 30 24.92 26.55 -10.19
C THR A 30 23.45 26.44 -9.77
N THR A 31 22.62 27.39 -10.19
CA THR A 31 21.18 27.41 -9.87
C THR A 31 20.48 26.23 -10.52
N SER A 32 20.75 25.96 -11.79
CA SER A 32 20.20 24.80 -12.49
C SER A 32 20.64 23.49 -11.83
N GLN A 33 21.93 23.34 -11.49
CA GLN A 33 22.44 22.17 -10.79
C GLN A 33 21.77 21.96 -9.42
N MET A 34 21.50 23.04 -8.68
CA MET A 34 20.84 22.97 -7.38
C MET A 34 19.38 22.51 -7.50
N LEU A 35 18.65 22.99 -8.50
CA LEU A 35 17.26 22.56 -8.75
C LEU A 35 17.22 21.08 -9.15
N ASP A 36 18.06 20.67 -10.10
CA ASP A 36 18.14 19.26 -10.52
C ASP A 36 18.56 18.34 -9.36
N ALA A 37 19.46 18.79 -8.50
CA ALA A 37 19.87 18.05 -7.31
C ALA A 37 18.72 17.91 -6.30
N LYS A 38 17.90 18.95 -6.13
CA LYS A 38 16.73 18.91 -5.25
C LYS A 38 15.70 17.91 -5.76
N ASP A 39 15.36 17.95 -7.05
CA ASP A 39 14.35 17.07 -7.63
C ASP A 39 14.74 15.59 -7.48
N ARG A 40 16.02 15.27 -7.69
CA ARG A 40 16.57 13.92 -7.45
C ARG A 40 16.51 13.47 -6.00
N ILE A 41 16.67 14.40 -5.05
CA ILE A 41 16.58 14.08 -3.62
C ILE A 41 15.12 13.86 -3.22
N GLU A 42 14.20 14.70 -3.71
CA GLU A 42 12.77 14.63 -3.43
C GLU A 42 12.15 13.31 -3.93
N GLU A 43 12.46 12.90 -5.17
CA GLU A 43 12.00 11.61 -5.72
C GLU A 43 12.45 10.43 -4.85
N ARG A 44 13.71 10.44 -4.40
CA ARG A 44 14.24 9.39 -3.53
C ARG A 44 13.57 9.40 -2.17
N ASP A 45 13.35 10.59 -1.60
CA ASP A 45 12.71 10.74 -0.30
C ASP A 45 11.26 10.22 -0.33
N LEU A 46 10.50 10.55 -1.38
CA LEU A 46 9.14 10.03 -1.60
C LEU A 46 9.10 8.50 -1.70
N LEU A 47 10.06 7.89 -2.41
CA LEU A 47 10.16 6.43 -2.51
C LEU A 47 10.46 5.78 -1.15
N TYR A 48 11.38 6.35 -0.36
CA TYR A 48 11.68 5.84 0.98
C TYR A 48 10.51 6.02 1.95
N GLN A 49 9.84 7.18 1.90
CA GLN A 49 8.69 7.47 2.74
C GLN A 49 7.54 6.50 2.44
N SER A 50 7.17 6.34 1.17
CA SER A 50 6.11 5.43 0.75
C SER A 50 6.43 3.98 1.13
N GLY A 51 7.66 3.52 0.88
CA GLY A 51 8.11 2.19 1.29
C GLY A 51 8.01 1.96 2.80
N ARG A 52 8.45 2.93 3.62
CA ARG A 52 8.35 2.85 5.09
C ARG A 52 6.91 2.80 5.58
N VAL A 53 6.01 3.62 5.00
CA VAL A 53 4.59 3.61 5.35
C VAL A 53 3.94 2.29 4.98
N ALA A 54 4.20 1.77 3.78
CA ALA A 54 3.68 0.50 3.31
C ALA A 54 4.15 -0.67 4.21
N MET A 55 5.46 -0.74 4.50
CA MET A 55 6.03 -1.77 5.37
C MET A 55 5.48 -1.72 6.79
N ARG A 56 5.32 -0.52 7.35
CA ARG A 56 4.70 -0.34 8.67
C ARG A 56 3.27 -0.87 8.66
N LYS A 57 2.45 -0.47 7.69
CA LYS A 57 1.06 -0.90 7.61
C LYS A 57 0.93 -2.41 7.43
N LEU A 58 1.78 -3.00 6.58
CA LEU A 58 1.86 -4.45 6.40
C LEU A 58 2.23 -5.17 7.70
N THR A 59 3.22 -4.66 8.44
CA THR A 59 3.62 -5.24 9.73
C THR A 59 2.49 -5.13 10.76
N ASP A 60 1.85 -3.96 10.86
CA ASP A 60 0.73 -3.72 11.78
C ASP A 60 -0.45 -4.66 11.48
N ASP A 61 -0.72 -4.93 10.20
CA ASP A 61 -1.79 -5.83 9.78
C ASP A 61 -1.44 -7.31 10.01
N LEU A 62 -0.21 -7.73 9.68
CA LEU A 62 0.23 -9.13 9.87
C LEU A 62 0.36 -9.51 11.34
N THR A 63 0.83 -8.61 12.19
CA THR A 63 0.97 -8.89 13.64
C THR A 63 -0.38 -9.01 14.34
N GLN A 64 -1.42 -8.38 13.80
CA GLN A 64 -2.80 -8.46 14.28
C GLN A 64 -3.63 -9.51 13.55
N ALA A 65 -3.03 -10.24 12.61
CA ALA A 65 -3.69 -11.33 11.91
C ALA A 65 -4.09 -12.42 12.91
N PHE A 66 -5.34 -12.85 12.84
CA PHE A 66 -5.86 -13.86 13.76
C PHE A 66 -6.52 -15.01 13.00
N LEU A 67 -6.46 -16.19 13.62
CA LEU A 67 -7.09 -17.40 13.14
C LEU A 67 -8.07 -17.88 14.21
N ILE A 68 -9.34 -18.03 13.82
CA ILE A 68 -10.33 -18.71 14.66
C ILE A 68 -10.25 -20.20 14.31
N GLY A 69 -9.99 -21.02 15.33
CA GLY A 69 -9.86 -22.46 15.17
C GLY A 69 -11.03 -23.06 14.39
N LYS A 70 -10.70 -23.95 13.45
CA LYS A 70 -11.64 -24.61 12.55
C LYS A 70 -12.75 -25.26 13.39
N GLY A 71 -13.96 -24.71 13.37
CA GLY A 71 -15.13 -25.35 13.94
C GLY A 71 -15.28 -26.74 13.30
N SER A 72 -15.12 -27.78 14.11
CA SER A 72 -15.33 -29.21 13.82
C SER A 72 -15.88 -29.50 12.41
N THR A 73 -14.97 -29.89 11.51
CA THR A 73 -15.32 -30.48 10.22
C THR A 73 -16.18 -31.72 10.50
N ASN A 74 -17.37 -31.76 9.91
CA ASN A 74 -18.37 -32.82 10.01
C ASN A 74 -17.78 -34.23 10.18
N SER A 75 -17.80 -34.78 11.38
CA SER A 75 -17.93 -36.22 11.54
C SER A 75 -19.40 -36.56 11.31
N ASN A 76 -19.72 -37.21 10.19
CA ASN A 76 -21.03 -37.83 9.99
C ASN A 76 -21.21 -38.92 11.08
N VAL A 77 -21.82 -38.59 12.20
CA VAL A 77 -22.18 -39.58 13.21
C VAL A 77 -23.56 -40.08 12.84
N ALA A 78 -23.63 -41.28 12.26
CA ALA A 78 -24.88 -41.95 11.98
C ALA A 78 -25.51 -42.38 13.31
N PHE A 79 -26.47 -41.60 13.80
CA PHE A 79 -27.34 -42.04 14.91
C PHE A 79 -28.50 -42.84 14.31
N GLY A 80 -28.23 -44.11 13.96
CA GLY A 80 -29.27 -45.05 13.59
C GLY A 80 -29.82 -45.75 14.84
N ASN A 81 -31.14 -45.86 14.97
CA ASN A 81 -31.74 -46.80 15.91
C ASN A 81 -31.38 -48.22 15.44
N PRO A 82 -30.78 -49.10 16.27
CA PRO A 82 -30.33 -50.43 15.84
C PRO A 82 -31.42 -51.40 15.35
N LEU A 83 -32.69 -51.00 15.43
CA LEU A 83 -33.87 -51.86 15.19
C LEU A 83 -34.74 -51.39 13.99
N GLU A 84 -34.35 -50.34 13.29
CA GLU A 84 -35.08 -49.84 12.12
C GLU A 84 -34.43 -50.31 10.81
N LEU A 85 -35.22 -50.95 9.95
CA LEU A 85 -34.81 -51.43 8.62
C LEU A 85 -34.33 -50.23 7.76
N PRO A 86 -33.27 -50.36 6.94
CA PRO A 86 -32.59 -49.23 6.30
C PRO A 86 -33.42 -48.64 5.16
N THR A 87 -34.46 -47.89 5.47
CA THR A 87 -35.18 -47.04 4.53
C THR A 87 -34.76 -45.61 4.76
N SER A 88 -33.82 -45.18 3.90
CA SER A 88 -33.30 -43.83 3.72
C SER A 88 -32.33 -43.35 4.83
N PRO A 89 -31.03 -43.14 4.51
CA PRO A 89 -30.14 -42.45 5.43
C PRO A 89 -30.64 -41.00 5.61
N THR A 90 -31.15 -40.68 6.80
CA THR A 90 -31.43 -39.29 7.20
C THR A 90 -30.09 -38.55 7.24
N THR A 91 -29.70 -37.99 6.10
CA THR A 91 -28.50 -37.17 5.96
C THR A 91 -28.82 -35.81 6.57
N ILE A 92 -28.56 -35.64 7.85
CA ILE A 92 -28.60 -34.32 8.50
C ILE A 92 -27.40 -33.54 7.96
N THR A 93 -27.62 -32.76 6.90
CA THR A 93 -26.64 -31.79 6.41
C THR A 93 -26.50 -30.69 7.45
N ARG A 94 -25.61 -30.87 8.42
CA ARG A 94 -25.21 -29.80 9.33
C ARG A 94 -24.36 -28.83 8.52
N THR A 95 -24.92 -27.67 8.19
CA THR A 95 -24.20 -26.56 7.58
C THR A 95 -23.07 -26.16 8.54
N VAL A 96 -21.84 -26.57 8.21
CA VAL A 96 -20.67 -26.13 8.97
C VAL A 96 -20.50 -24.65 8.67
N PRO A 97 -20.50 -23.78 9.69
CA PRO A 97 -20.17 -22.38 9.47
C PRO A 97 -18.76 -22.34 8.88
N LYS A 98 -18.66 -21.85 7.65
CA LYS A 98 -17.39 -21.61 6.97
C LYS A 98 -16.53 -20.72 7.90
N PRO A 99 -15.24 -21.02 8.09
CA PRO A 99 -14.43 -20.27 9.03
C PRO A 99 -14.45 -18.80 8.63
N ILE A 100 -14.92 -18.00 9.57
CA ILE A 100 -15.08 -16.56 9.44
C ILE A 100 -13.68 -15.90 9.37
N ALA A 101 -12.68 -16.51 10.02
CA ALA A 101 -11.27 -16.13 9.98
C ALA A 101 -10.46 -17.00 9.01
N PHE A 102 -9.54 -16.40 8.27
CA PHE A 102 -8.69 -17.10 7.30
C PHE A 102 -7.31 -16.44 7.19
N PHE A 103 -6.35 -17.21 6.70
CA PHE A 103 -5.02 -16.75 6.32
C PHE A 103 -4.56 -17.58 5.12
N ILE A 104 -4.56 -16.97 3.93
CA ILE A 104 -4.39 -17.65 2.64
C ILE A 104 -3.39 -16.87 1.82
N GLY A 105 -2.23 -17.48 1.53
CA GLY A 105 -1.30 -17.01 0.52
C GLY A 105 -1.57 -17.71 -0.81
N LYS A 106 -1.53 -16.96 -1.90
CA LYS A 106 -1.59 -17.49 -3.27
C LYS A 106 -0.38 -16.99 -4.05
N ASP A 107 0.44 -17.94 -4.47
CA ASP A 107 1.54 -17.72 -5.39
C ASP A 107 0.98 -17.57 -6.82
N GLY A 108 1.34 -16.46 -7.47
CA GLY A 108 1.01 -16.16 -8.86
C GLY A 108 2.25 -15.82 -9.69
N GLY A 109 3.45 -16.20 -9.23
CA GLY A 109 4.72 -15.84 -9.81
C GLY A 109 5.06 -14.38 -9.52
N GLU A 110 4.96 -13.52 -10.53
CA GLU A 110 5.15 -12.07 -10.34
C GLU A 110 3.94 -11.40 -9.67
N ARG A 111 2.83 -12.13 -9.50
CA ARG A 111 1.56 -11.62 -8.97
C ARG A 111 1.06 -12.41 -7.77
N ASP A 112 1.77 -12.25 -6.67
CA ASP A 112 1.37 -12.86 -5.41
C ASP A 112 0.24 -12.11 -4.73
N SER A 113 -0.52 -12.85 -3.92
CA SER A 113 -1.57 -12.27 -3.09
C SER A 113 -1.62 -12.95 -1.72
N LEU A 114 -1.89 -12.15 -0.70
CA LEU A 114 -2.03 -12.61 0.68
C LEU A 114 -3.34 -12.05 1.25
N LYS A 115 -4.21 -12.95 1.67
CA LYS A 115 -5.55 -12.65 2.19
C LYS A 115 -5.67 -13.15 3.61
N PHE A 116 -6.07 -12.29 4.53
CA PHE A 116 -6.24 -12.69 5.92
C PHE A 116 -7.23 -11.81 6.69
N THR A 117 -7.61 -12.31 7.86
CA THR A 117 -8.42 -11.57 8.83
C THR A 117 -7.53 -10.97 9.92
N SER A 118 -7.78 -9.70 10.27
CA SER A 118 -6.98 -8.92 11.21
C SER A 118 -7.84 -8.03 12.11
N PHE A 119 -7.32 -7.65 13.27
CA PHE A 119 -7.91 -6.63 14.16
C PHE A 119 -7.42 -5.19 13.87
N SER A 120 -6.66 -5.00 12.80
CA SER A 120 -6.00 -3.73 12.47
C SER A 120 -6.87 -2.71 11.74
N HIS A 121 -8.20 -2.85 11.80
CA HIS A 121 -9.13 -1.87 11.25
C HIS A 121 -9.02 -0.55 12.02
N LEU A 122 -8.83 0.54 11.29
CA LEU A 122 -8.83 1.89 11.87
C LEU A 122 -10.16 2.57 11.55
N ARG A 123 -10.87 2.92 12.62
CA ARG A 123 -12.13 3.65 12.53
C ARG A 123 -11.86 5.15 12.46
N PHE A 124 -12.22 5.76 11.34
CA PHE A 124 -12.02 7.20 11.10
C PHE A 124 -13.23 8.06 11.53
N ILE A 125 -14.42 7.46 11.60
CA ILE A 125 -15.66 8.18 11.90
C ILE A 125 -16.14 7.81 13.31
N LYS A 126 -16.31 8.86 14.13
CA LYS A 126 -16.86 8.74 15.47
C LYS A 126 -18.29 8.20 15.41
N ASP A 127 -18.63 7.28 16.30
CA ASP A 127 -19.96 6.67 16.46
C ASP A 127 -20.47 5.75 15.31
N THR A 128 -19.65 5.47 14.29
CA THR A 128 -19.92 4.37 13.32
C THR A 128 -19.90 2.98 13.94
N LYS A 129 -20.86 2.13 13.56
CA LYS A 129 -20.95 0.73 14.03
C LYS A 129 -20.00 -0.18 13.26
N GLU A 130 -18.70 0.07 13.37
CA GLU A 130 -17.64 -0.75 12.80
C GLU A 130 -16.95 -1.56 13.91
N SER A 131 -16.59 -2.81 13.59
CA SER A 131 -15.74 -3.64 14.44
C SER A 131 -14.27 -3.29 14.20
N ASP A 132 -13.42 -3.65 15.14
CA ASP A 132 -11.97 -3.76 14.96
C ASP A 132 -11.55 -4.85 13.94
N GLN A 133 -12.44 -5.80 13.65
CA GLN A 133 -12.19 -6.89 12.70
C GLN A 133 -12.32 -6.44 11.25
N ALA A 134 -11.34 -6.78 10.43
CA ALA A 134 -11.36 -6.57 9.00
C ALA A 134 -10.79 -7.76 8.21
N LYS A 135 -11.24 -7.86 6.95
CA LYS A 135 -10.60 -8.69 5.92
C LYS A 135 -9.63 -7.84 5.13
N ILE A 136 -8.40 -8.29 5.00
CA ILE A 136 -7.31 -7.57 4.33
C ILE A 136 -6.74 -8.44 3.21
N GLU A 137 -6.52 -7.83 2.04
CA GLU A 137 -5.80 -8.42 0.92
C GLU A 137 -4.65 -7.52 0.52
N TYR A 138 -3.46 -8.11 0.46
CA TYR A 138 -2.32 -7.55 -0.27
C TYR A 138 -2.23 -8.27 -1.60
N ALA A 139 -2.14 -7.52 -2.69
CA ALA A 139 -2.00 -8.08 -4.03
C ALA A 139 -1.05 -7.23 -4.88
N MET A 140 -0.39 -7.85 -5.84
CA MET A 140 0.36 -7.14 -6.86
C MET A 140 -0.54 -6.83 -8.06
N GLU A 141 -0.73 -5.55 -8.36
CA GLU A 141 -1.48 -5.09 -9.52
C GLU A 141 -0.55 -4.40 -10.52
N PRO A 142 -0.64 -4.70 -11.83
CA PRO A 142 0.17 -4.01 -12.83
C PRO A 142 -0.24 -2.54 -12.92
N SER A 143 0.73 -1.65 -13.15
CA SER A 143 0.44 -0.23 -13.35
C SER A 143 -0.42 -0.03 -14.60
N LYS A 144 -1.27 1.00 -14.57
CA LYS A 144 -2.04 1.42 -15.74
C LYS A 144 -1.15 2.06 -16.81
N GLU A 145 -0.04 2.69 -16.41
CA GLU A 145 0.90 3.29 -17.36
C GLU A 145 1.87 2.26 -17.97
N ASP A 146 2.45 1.38 -17.15
CA ASP A 146 3.38 0.34 -17.60
C ASP A 146 3.05 -1.02 -16.97
N PRO A 147 2.60 -2.01 -17.77
CA PRO A 147 2.30 -3.35 -17.29
C PRO A 147 3.49 -4.13 -16.72
N ARG A 148 4.74 -3.67 -16.92
CA ARG A 148 5.95 -4.27 -16.35
C ARG A 148 6.20 -3.83 -14.91
N ILE A 149 5.58 -2.74 -14.49
CA ILE A 149 5.69 -2.22 -13.13
C ILE A 149 4.50 -2.74 -12.33
N PHE A 150 4.78 -3.34 -11.18
CA PHE A 150 3.76 -3.82 -10.27
C PHE A 150 3.67 -2.93 -9.04
N HIS A 151 2.43 -2.58 -8.67
CA HIS A 151 2.12 -1.87 -7.44
C HIS A 151 1.61 -2.86 -6.40
N LEU A 152 2.13 -2.73 -5.19
CA LEU A 152 1.57 -3.40 -4.02
C LEU A 152 0.31 -2.65 -3.60
N VAL A 153 -0.85 -3.26 -3.79
CA VAL A 153 -2.12 -2.70 -3.33
C VAL A 153 -2.58 -3.40 -2.05
N ARG A 154 -3.17 -2.60 -1.17
CA ARG A 154 -3.83 -3.09 0.04
C ARG A 154 -5.33 -2.82 -0.07
N LYS A 155 -6.13 -3.87 0.01
CA LYS A 155 -7.59 -3.82 0.01
C LYS A 155 -8.10 -4.21 1.38
N GLU A 156 -9.16 -3.54 1.83
CA GLU A 156 -9.75 -3.76 3.15
C GLU A 156 -11.27 -3.77 3.05
N ILE A 157 -11.88 -4.67 3.83
CA ILE A 157 -13.32 -4.68 4.11
C ILE A 157 -13.49 -4.66 5.64
N PRO A 158 -14.17 -3.65 6.22
CA PRO A 158 -14.25 -3.45 7.67
C PRO A 158 -15.34 -4.29 8.35
N TRP A 159 -15.85 -5.30 7.65
CA TRP A 159 -16.80 -6.27 8.19
C TRP A 159 -16.42 -7.68 7.76
N LEU A 160 -16.92 -8.63 8.54
CA LEU A 160 -16.59 -10.02 8.39
C LEU A 160 -17.82 -10.80 7.90
N ASP A 161 -17.62 -11.66 6.91
CA ASP A 161 -18.65 -12.50 6.31
C ASP A 161 -18.10 -13.92 6.13
N ASP A 162 -18.92 -14.82 5.57
CA ASP A 162 -18.51 -16.18 5.23
C ASP A 162 -17.68 -16.26 3.93
N ARG A 163 -17.37 -15.13 3.29
CA ARG A 163 -16.66 -15.07 2.02
C ARG A 163 -15.19 -14.67 2.23
N THR A 164 -14.32 -15.43 1.59
CA THR A 164 -12.87 -15.17 1.54
C THR A 164 -12.50 -14.18 0.42
N GLU A 165 -13.49 -13.68 -0.31
CA GLU A 165 -13.32 -12.72 -1.38
C GLU A 165 -13.30 -11.30 -0.82
N ILE A 166 -12.38 -10.50 -1.34
CA ILE A 166 -12.20 -9.10 -0.98
C ILE A 166 -12.37 -8.31 -2.28
N ASN A 167 -13.63 -8.07 -2.65
CA ASN A 167 -13.96 -7.22 -3.78
C ASN A 167 -14.24 -5.82 -3.23
N THR A 168 -13.18 -5.04 -3.05
CA THR A 168 -13.32 -3.61 -2.83
C THR A 168 -13.76 -3.03 -4.16
N GLY A 169 -15.06 -2.80 -4.34
CA GLY A 169 -15.57 -1.96 -5.42
C GLY A 169 -14.78 -0.65 -5.36
N GLY A 170 -13.93 -0.45 -6.36
CA GLY A 170 -12.80 0.47 -6.28
C GLY A 170 -13.23 1.89 -5.94
N LEU A 171 -12.57 2.47 -4.95
CA LEU A 171 -12.21 3.87 -4.99
C LEU A 171 -10.70 3.91 -5.12
N VAL A 172 -10.27 4.11 -6.37
CA VAL A 172 -8.93 4.56 -6.74
C VAL A 172 -8.77 5.99 -6.25
#